data_AF-A0A160PFU6-F1
#
_entry.id   AF-A0A160PFU6-F1
#
_cell.length_a   1.000
_cell.length_b   1.000
_cell.length_c   1.000
_cell.angle_alpha   90.00
_cell.angle_beta   90.00
_cell.angle_gamma   90.00
#
_symmetry.space_group_name_H-M   'P 1'
#
loop_
_entity.id
_entity.type
_entity.pdbx_description
1 polymer ?
#
loop_
_entity_poly.entity_id
_entity_poly.type
_entity_poly.pdbx_seq_one_letter_code
_entity_poly.pdbx_strand_id
1 'polypeptide(L)'
;MSDLSRRTVLGLAAAAVGAGLAASLAKLFPWQRAGRDGDQPVADAPYDARANDANLSVTGLTDDALLARGITRMALGALPLPGGAVIAADPLVQPDRQPFTRRVAPGDYPVTLYRAQHRVALAELRFADGTPARWELALVPGQDVATLKAGEIFGYPVDAGLGCFMDPAARAAMERRDAQEQKRSGYSNYYDDVLADDLKDSNLNWVMHRPLPDDPARIAVFSSGWGDGVYASYWGLDVAGRPLRLVTDFGIIENGDGRDPRHIAVAAALAALSPEQRRDSERGYAALKADDLATVSALLDAGRIVPETPIEEAEGTFTFEAIRLDKPEALERLVRHGAPTLMPPYLQIGDERKTYPAYARDLTAPRSPQLLAVIAAWERTGSPDTPSRGQTQP
;
A
#
# COMPACT_ATOMS: atom_id res chain seq x y z
N MET A 1 -30.55 -5.40 41.75
CA MET A 1 -30.81 -4.07 41.15
C MET A 1 -29.48 -3.34 41.11
N SER A 2 -28.85 -2.99 40.00
CA SER A 2 -29.18 -3.14 38.58
C SER A 2 -27.90 -2.89 37.79
N ASP A 3 -27.32 -3.97 37.22
CA ASP A 3 -26.20 -3.93 36.26
C ASP A 3 -26.73 -3.95 34.80
N LEU A 4 -27.96 -3.45 34.63
CA LEU A 4 -28.76 -3.47 33.41
C LEU A 4 -28.63 -2.19 32.58
N SER A 5 -27.75 -1.25 32.97
CA SER A 5 -27.65 0.07 32.31
C SER A 5 -26.52 0.21 31.27
N ARG A 6 -25.60 -0.77 31.14
CA ARG A 6 -24.51 -0.67 30.15
C ARG A 6 -24.74 -1.43 28.85
N ARG A 7 -25.61 -2.45 28.83
CA ARG A 7 -25.86 -3.26 27.63
C ARG A 7 -26.88 -2.66 26.66
N THR A 8 -27.72 -1.72 27.10
CA THR A 8 -28.72 -1.08 26.23
C THR A 8 -28.15 0.08 25.41
N VAL A 9 -26.99 0.64 25.78
CA VAL A 9 -26.38 1.80 25.08
C VAL A 9 -25.54 1.38 23.87
N LEU A 10 -24.96 0.17 23.85
CA LEU A 10 -24.26 -0.34 22.66
C LEU A 10 -25.19 -0.91 21.57
N GLY A 11 -26.45 -1.23 21.90
CA GLY A 11 -27.40 -1.84 20.97
C GLY A 11 -28.17 -0.88 20.06
N LEU A 12 -28.00 0.43 20.22
CA LEU A 12 -28.79 1.45 19.49
C LEU A 12 -27.96 2.40 18.61
N ALA A 13 -26.65 2.20 18.50
CA ALA A 13 -25.77 2.97 17.61
C ALA A 13 -25.52 2.32 16.24
N ALA A 14 -26.26 1.27 15.88
CA ALA A 14 -26.08 0.55 14.60
C ALA A 14 -26.99 1.05 13.45
N ALA A 15 -27.72 2.17 13.62
CA ALA A 15 -28.73 2.60 12.64
C ALA A 15 -28.59 4.04 12.11
N ALA A 16 -27.51 4.77 12.41
CA ALA A 16 -27.29 6.09 11.80
C ALA A 16 -25.81 6.49 11.84
N VAL A 17 -24.97 5.84 11.02
CA VAL A 17 -23.61 6.35 10.80
C VAL A 17 -23.66 7.37 9.66
N GLY A 18 -24.03 8.59 10.03
CA GLY A 18 -23.89 9.76 9.18
C GLY A 18 -22.42 10.03 8.85
N ALA A 19 -22.21 10.77 7.77
CA ALA A 19 -20.93 11.13 7.13
C ALA A 19 -19.76 11.60 8.03
N GLY A 20 -19.97 11.78 9.35
CA GLY A 20 -18.95 12.19 10.31
C GLY A 20 -17.93 11.12 10.70
N LEU A 21 -18.21 9.82 10.55
CA LEU A 21 -17.22 8.78 10.87
C LEU A 21 -16.14 8.62 9.78
N ALA A 22 -16.49 8.88 8.51
CA ALA A 22 -15.56 8.85 7.39
C ALA A 22 -14.42 9.89 7.56
N ALA A 23 -14.73 11.07 8.11
CA ALA A 23 -13.75 12.12 8.37
C ALA A 23 -12.81 11.80 9.55
N SER A 24 -13.22 10.94 10.49
CA SER A 24 -12.38 10.52 11.63
C SER A 24 -11.50 9.31 11.29
N LEU A 25 -11.93 8.45 10.37
CA LEU A 25 -11.08 7.37 9.84
C LEU A 25 -10.01 7.89 8.87
N ALA A 26 -10.28 8.98 8.15
CA ALA A 26 -9.29 9.66 7.29
C ALA A 26 -8.06 10.21 8.04
N LYS A 27 -8.11 10.31 9.38
CA LYS A 27 -6.96 10.73 10.21
C LYS A 27 -6.03 9.59 10.60
N LEU A 28 -6.45 8.34 10.43
CA LEU A 28 -5.70 7.15 10.84
C LEU A 28 -4.88 6.52 9.69
N PHE A 29 -5.12 6.92 8.44
CA PHE A 29 -4.53 6.28 7.26
C PHE A 29 -4.01 7.32 6.23
N PRO A 30 -2.79 7.87 6.42
CA PRO A 30 -2.24 8.93 5.57
C PRO A 30 -2.03 8.52 4.10
N TRP A 31 -1.99 7.22 3.79
CA TRP A 31 -1.74 6.69 2.44
C TRP A 31 -2.98 6.67 1.53
N GLN A 32 -4.16 7.06 2.03
CA GLN A 32 -5.39 7.17 1.22
C GLN A 32 -5.54 8.51 0.47
N ARG A 33 -4.49 9.34 0.38
CA ARG A 33 -4.45 10.45 -0.58
C ARG A 33 -3.83 10.00 -1.90
N ALA A 34 -4.69 9.59 -2.82
CA ALA A 34 -4.45 9.93 -4.21
C ALA A 34 -4.35 11.46 -4.29
N GLY A 35 -3.12 11.98 -4.33
CA GLY A 35 -2.81 13.39 -4.34
C GLY A 35 -1.41 13.58 -4.90
N ARG A 36 -1.32 13.51 -6.23
CA ARG A 36 -0.19 14.05 -7.00
C ARG A 36 0.15 15.47 -6.53
N ASP A 37 1.42 15.80 -6.64
CA ASP A 37 2.05 17.11 -6.88
C ASP A 37 1.32 18.38 -6.38
N GLY A 38 2.07 19.26 -5.72
CA GLY A 38 1.57 20.54 -5.17
C GLY A 38 0.47 21.22 -6.01
N ASP A 39 -0.61 21.56 -5.30
CA ASP A 39 -1.83 22.27 -5.72
C ASP A 39 -2.77 21.60 -6.74
N GLN A 40 -3.95 21.20 -6.25
CA GLN A 40 -5.29 21.74 -6.59
C GLN A 40 -6.33 20.93 -5.78
N PRO A 41 -7.47 21.51 -5.36
CA PRO A 41 -8.57 20.73 -4.79
C PRO A 41 -8.94 19.63 -5.78
N VAL A 42 -9.01 18.37 -5.31
CA VAL A 42 -9.50 17.25 -6.11
C VAL A 42 -10.87 17.69 -6.61
N ALA A 43 -10.99 17.95 -7.92
CA ALA A 43 -12.26 18.34 -8.51
C ALA A 43 -13.33 17.31 -8.11
N ASP A 44 -14.61 17.73 -8.04
CA ASP A 44 -15.79 16.86 -7.84
C ASP A 44 -16.00 15.88 -9.02
N ALA A 45 -14.93 15.32 -9.58
CA ALA A 45 -14.99 14.32 -10.60
C ALA A 45 -15.58 13.03 -10.00
N PRO A 46 -16.47 12.36 -10.73
CA PRO A 46 -16.98 11.06 -10.30
C PRO A 46 -15.85 10.02 -10.28
N TYR A 47 -16.03 8.98 -9.48
CA TYR A 47 -15.17 7.80 -9.48
C TYR A 47 -14.99 7.23 -10.91
N ASP A 48 -13.74 6.98 -11.33
CA ASP A 48 -13.42 6.31 -12.59
C ASP A 48 -12.94 4.87 -12.33
N ALA A 49 -13.75 3.89 -12.71
CA ALA A 49 -13.42 2.48 -12.57
C ALA A 49 -12.16 2.07 -13.35
N ARG A 50 -11.79 2.84 -14.39
CA ARG A 50 -10.61 2.55 -15.23
C ARG A 50 -9.29 2.95 -14.58
N ALA A 51 -9.33 3.75 -13.52
CA ALA A 51 -8.12 4.21 -12.83
C ALA A 51 -7.27 3.03 -12.35
N ASN A 52 -7.90 1.88 -12.06
CA ASN A 52 -7.21 0.68 -11.59
C ASN A 52 -6.99 -0.40 -12.67
N ASP A 53 -7.42 -0.18 -13.92
CA ASP A 53 -7.40 -1.20 -14.98
C ASP A 53 -5.99 -1.76 -15.23
N ALA A 54 -4.97 -0.90 -15.20
CA ALA A 54 -3.59 -1.31 -15.43
C ALA A 54 -3.08 -2.31 -14.37
N ASN A 55 -3.41 -2.06 -13.10
CA ASN A 55 -3.08 -2.95 -11.99
C ASN A 55 -3.82 -4.26 -12.10
N LEU A 56 -5.14 -4.21 -12.32
CA LEU A 56 -5.99 -5.40 -12.38
C LEU A 56 -5.64 -6.30 -13.58
N SER A 57 -5.24 -5.70 -14.71
CA SER A 57 -4.90 -6.41 -15.94
C SER A 57 -3.65 -7.27 -15.84
N VAL A 58 -2.77 -7.07 -14.83
CA VAL A 58 -1.59 -7.93 -14.64
C VAL A 58 -2.00 -9.38 -14.39
N THR A 59 -3.20 -9.62 -13.86
CA THR A 59 -3.74 -10.97 -13.63
C THR A 59 -3.89 -11.79 -14.91
N GLY A 60 -3.89 -11.14 -16.09
CA GLY A 60 -3.92 -11.78 -17.40
C GLY A 60 -2.55 -12.07 -18.01
N LEU A 61 -1.45 -11.65 -17.38
CA LEU A 61 -0.11 -11.76 -17.95
C LEU A 61 0.49 -13.16 -17.77
N THR A 62 1.48 -13.47 -18.62
CA THR A 62 2.35 -14.64 -18.46
C THR A 62 3.33 -14.42 -17.29
N ASP A 63 3.90 -15.49 -16.75
CA ASP A 63 4.83 -15.40 -15.63
C ASP A 63 6.09 -14.58 -15.99
N ASP A 64 6.63 -14.71 -17.20
CA ASP A 64 7.75 -13.89 -17.68
C ASP A 64 7.39 -12.39 -17.72
N ALA A 65 6.18 -12.07 -18.17
CA ALA A 65 5.69 -10.70 -18.23
C ALA A 65 5.41 -10.11 -16.83
N LEU A 66 5.03 -10.94 -15.88
CA LEU A 66 4.91 -10.57 -14.46
C LEU A 66 6.29 -10.32 -13.84
N LEU A 67 7.24 -11.22 -14.07
CA LEU A 67 8.62 -11.10 -13.55
C LEU A 67 9.31 -9.84 -14.05
N ALA A 68 9.13 -9.49 -15.33
CA ALA A 68 9.66 -8.25 -15.90
C ALA A 68 9.12 -6.98 -15.21
N ARG A 69 7.98 -7.08 -14.52
CA ARG A 69 7.32 -6.04 -13.74
C ARG A 69 7.55 -6.20 -12.23
N GLY A 70 8.46 -7.07 -11.81
CA GLY A 70 8.72 -7.33 -10.39
C GLY A 70 7.57 -8.02 -9.66
N ILE A 71 6.70 -8.72 -10.39
CA ILE A 71 5.53 -9.43 -9.85
C ILE A 71 5.76 -10.93 -9.95
N THR A 72 5.42 -11.67 -8.90
CA THR A 72 5.41 -13.15 -8.90
C THR A 72 4.01 -13.68 -8.61
N ARG A 73 3.55 -14.65 -9.40
CA ARG A 73 2.26 -15.34 -9.20
C ARG A 73 2.41 -16.52 -8.24
N MET A 74 1.42 -16.73 -7.38
CA MET A 74 1.40 -17.82 -6.40
C MET A 74 0.00 -18.43 -6.29
N ALA A 75 -0.12 -19.74 -6.48
CA ALA A 75 -1.38 -20.45 -6.29
C ALA A 75 -1.64 -20.68 -4.79
N LEU A 76 -2.80 -20.24 -4.29
CA LEU A 76 -3.24 -20.48 -2.91
C LEU A 76 -4.02 -21.80 -2.81
N GLY A 77 -4.90 -22.06 -3.78
CA GLY A 77 -5.69 -23.29 -3.84
C GLY A 77 -7.07 -23.06 -4.44
N ALA A 78 -7.93 -24.08 -4.43
CA ALA A 78 -9.31 -23.98 -4.89
C ALA A 78 -10.27 -23.63 -3.74
N LEU A 79 -11.05 -22.56 -3.91
CA LEU A 79 -12.05 -22.09 -2.96
C LEU A 79 -13.44 -22.61 -3.36
N PRO A 80 -14.10 -23.44 -2.53
CA PRO A 80 -15.48 -23.86 -2.74
C PRO A 80 -16.45 -22.70 -2.52
N LEU A 81 -17.31 -22.46 -3.51
CA LEU A 81 -18.42 -21.51 -3.47
C LEU A 81 -19.75 -22.22 -3.75
N PRO A 82 -20.27 -23.04 -2.82
CA PRO A 82 -21.49 -23.81 -3.05
C PRO A 82 -22.73 -22.95 -3.31
N GLY A 83 -22.77 -21.70 -2.80
CA GLY A 83 -23.86 -20.76 -3.06
C GLY A 83 -23.59 -19.79 -4.21
N GLY A 84 -22.38 -19.82 -4.79
CA GLY A 84 -21.93 -18.87 -5.81
C GLY A 84 -21.86 -17.41 -5.30
N ALA A 85 -21.93 -17.18 -3.99
CA ALA A 85 -21.80 -15.86 -3.38
C ALA A 85 -20.38 -15.70 -2.82
N VAL A 86 -19.80 -14.52 -3.03
CA VAL A 86 -18.44 -14.23 -2.57
C VAL A 86 -18.47 -13.11 -1.54
N ILE A 87 -17.82 -13.35 -0.40
CA ILE A 87 -17.49 -12.35 0.60
C ILE A 87 -16.00 -12.06 0.48
N ALA A 88 -15.63 -10.79 0.45
CA ALA A 88 -14.27 -10.34 0.72
C ALA A 88 -14.27 -9.43 1.95
N ALA A 89 -13.42 -9.75 2.92
CA ALA A 89 -13.34 -9.06 4.21
C ALA A 89 -11.97 -9.33 4.85
N ASP A 90 -11.66 -8.58 5.90
CA ASP A 90 -10.81 -9.11 6.95
C ASP A 90 -11.66 -10.09 7.79
N PRO A 91 -11.30 -11.40 7.84
CA PRO A 91 -12.13 -12.41 8.47
C PRO A 91 -12.26 -12.23 9.99
N LEU A 92 -11.42 -11.40 10.62
CA LEU A 92 -11.44 -11.17 12.07
C LEU A 92 -12.09 -9.83 12.45
N VAL A 93 -12.15 -8.88 11.52
CA VAL A 93 -12.67 -7.52 11.76
C VAL A 93 -14.11 -7.37 11.29
N GLN A 94 -14.45 -7.94 10.13
CA GLN A 94 -15.82 -7.94 9.59
C GLN A 94 -16.26 -9.34 9.16
N PRO A 95 -16.27 -10.33 10.07
CA PRO A 95 -16.70 -11.68 9.74
C PRO A 95 -18.15 -11.74 9.23
N ASP A 96 -19.01 -10.80 9.63
CA ASP A 96 -20.43 -10.72 9.30
C ASP A 96 -20.73 -9.93 8.01
N ARG A 97 -19.69 -9.47 7.29
CA ARG A 97 -19.85 -8.68 6.08
C ARG A 97 -20.73 -9.41 5.05
N GLN A 98 -21.64 -8.65 4.45
CA GLN A 98 -22.53 -9.17 3.42
C GLN A 98 -21.74 -9.59 2.17
N PRO A 99 -22.21 -10.64 1.45
CA PRO A 99 -21.63 -11.01 0.17
C PRO A 99 -21.83 -9.90 -0.86
N PHE A 100 -20.98 -9.90 -1.89
CA PHE A 100 -21.18 -9.05 -3.05
C PHE A 100 -22.54 -9.32 -3.73
N THR A 101 -23.12 -8.28 -4.32
CA THR A 101 -24.44 -8.33 -4.98
C THR A 101 -24.42 -9.23 -6.22
N ARG A 102 -23.28 -9.29 -6.91
CA ARG A 102 -23.05 -10.16 -8.06
C ARG A 102 -22.65 -11.56 -7.61
N ARG A 103 -23.30 -12.57 -8.18
CA ARG A 103 -23.04 -14.00 -7.96
C ARG A 103 -22.35 -14.65 -9.15
N VAL A 104 -21.74 -15.79 -8.89
CA VAL A 104 -21.17 -16.71 -9.87
C VAL A 104 -21.90 -18.05 -9.84
N ALA A 105 -21.60 -18.94 -10.77
CA ALA A 105 -22.10 -20.31 -10.67
C ALA A 105 -21.51 -20.99 -9.42
N PRO A 106 -22.23 -21.93 -8.77
CA PRO A 106 -21.63 -22.77 -7.76
C PRO A 106 -20.45 -23.58 -8.31
N GLY A 107 -19.37 -23.69 -7.54
CA GLY A 107 -18.20 -24.47 -7.94
C GLY A 107 -16.96 -24.22 -7.08
N ASP A 108 -15.86 -24.86 -7.46
CA ASP A 108 -14.53 -24.68 -6.86
C ASP A 108 -13.68 -23.81 -7.78
N TYR A 109 -13.16 -22.71 -7.25
CA TYR A 109 -12.49 -21.69 -8.05
C TYR A 109 -11.06 -21.43 -7.57
N PRO A 110 -10.06 -21.41 -8.46
CA PRO A 110 -8.69 -21.16 -8.07
C PRO A 110 -8.50 -19.74 -7.53
N VAL A 111 -7.85 -19.67 -6.37
CA VAL A 111 -7.35 -18.45 -5.75
C VAL A 111 -5.87 -18.32 -6.04
N THR A 112 -5.49 -17.16 -6.56
CA THR A 112 -4.12 -16.82 -6.94
C THR A 112 -3.73 -15.51 -6.29
N LEU A 113 -2.55 -15.46 -5.67
CA LEU A 113 -1.95 -14.25 -5.14
C LEU A 113 -0.88 -13.73 -6.11
N TYR A 114 -0.81 -12.41 -6.25
CA TYR A 114 0.25 -11.73 -6.99
C TYR A 114 1.08 -10.94 -6.00
N ARG A 115 2.38 -11.19 -5.96
CA ARG A 115 3.29 -10.60 -4.99
C ARG A 115 4.20 -9.58 -5.66
N ALA A 116 4.36 -8.43 -5.03
CA ALA A 116 5.25 -7.35 -5.43
C ALA A 116 5.84 -6.70 -4.18
N GLN A 117 7.06 -6.17 -4.24
CA GLN A 117 7.73 -5.53 -3.09
C GLN A 117 7.64 -6.36 -1.78
N HIS A 118 7.82 -7.67 -1.91
CA HIS A 118 7.69 -8.67 -0.85
C HIS A 118 6.30 -8.87 -0.21
N ARG A 119 5.26 -8.19 -0.69
CA ARG A 119 3.89 -8.20 -0.14
C ARG A 119 2.88 -8.79 -1.12
N VAL A 120 1.73 -9.24 -0.62
CA VAL A 120 0.58 -9.58 -1.48
C VAL A 120 0.04 -8.29 -2.07
N ALA A 121 0.15 -8.13 -3.38
CA ALA A 121 -0.31 -6.97 -4.11
C ALA A 121 -1.74 -7.13 -4.61
N LEU A 122 -2.08 -8.32 -5.14
CA LEU A 122 -3.43 -8.67 -5.56
C LEU A 122 -3.81 -10.05 -5.05
N ALA A 123 -5.09 -10.23 -4.74
CA ALA A 123 -5.70 -11.55 -4.57
C ALA A 123 -6.79 -11.75 -5.63
N GLU A 124 -6.65 -12.79 -6.44
CA GLU A 124 -7.56 -13.13 -7.55
C GLU A 124 -8.33 -14.40 -7.23
N LEU A 125 -9.63 -14.38 -7.49
CA LEU A 125 -10.48 -15.55 -7.62
C LEU A 125 -10.95 -15.67 -9.07
N ARG A 126 -10.59 -16.75 -9.77
CA ARG A 126 -10.87 -16.91 -11.20
C ARG A 126 -12.03 -17.86 -11.45
N PHE A 127 -13.01 -17.42 -12.25
CA PHE A 127 -14.24 -18.17 -12.54
C PHE A 127 -14.27 -18.77 -13.94
N ALA A 128 -13.59 -18.15 -14.90
CA ALA A 128 -13.50 -18.61 -16.27
C ALA A 128 -12.23 -18.05 -16.96
N ASP A 129 -11.84 -18.70 -18.05
CA ASP A 129 -10.77 -18.22 -18.90
C ASP A 129 -11.20 -17.03 -19.77
N GLY A 130 -10.22 -16.25 -20.21
CA GLY A 130 -10.41 -15.08 -21.07
C GLY A 130 -9.91 -13.78 -20.45
N THR A 131 -9.89 -12.73 -21.26
CA THR A 131 -9.45 -11.39 -20.86
C THR A 131 -10.67 -10.53 -20.51
N PRO A 132 -10.70 -9.88 -19.33
CA PRO A 132 -11.74 -8.92 -18.99
C PRO A 132 -11.85 -7.83 -20.06
N ALA A 133 -13.06 -7.60 -20.56
CA ALA A 133 -13.39 -6.50 -21.45
C ALA A 133 -13.62 -5.19 -20.67
N ARG A 134 -13.97 -5.29 -19.38
CA ARG A 134 -14.09 -4.16 -18.45
C ARG A 134 -13.96 -4.62 -17.00
N TRP A 135 -13.67 -3.67 -16.12
CA TRP A 135 -13.67 -3.85 -14.67
C TRP A 135 -14.81 -3.07 -14.03
N GLU A 136 -15.45 -3.66 -13.02
CA GLU A 136 -16.49 -3.03 -12.21
C GLU A 136 -16.18 -3.20 -10.73
N LEU A 137 -16.36 -2.15 -9.91
CA LEU A 137 -16.20 -2.25 -8.46
C LEU A 137 -17.19 -3.28 -7.88
N ALA A 138 -16.72 -4.17 -7.01
CA ALA A 138 -17.54 -5.17 -6.36
C ALA A 138 -18.29 -4.56 -5.18
N LEU A 139 -19.62 -4.54 -5.26
CA LEU A 139 -20.49 -3.86 -4.30
C LEU A 139 -21.20 -4.86 -3.40
N VAL A 140 -21.43 -4.47 -2.14
CA VAL A 140 -22.40 -5.13 -1.25
C VAL A 140 -23.76 -4.41 -1.33
N PRO A 141 -24.86 -5.01 -0.85
CA PRO A 141 -26.18 -4.38 -0.90
C PRO A 141 -26.18 -2.97 -0.29
N GLY A 142 -26.85 -2.04 -0.98
CA GLY A 142 -26.97 -0.64 -0.55
C GLY A 142 -25.83 0.29 -0.98
N GLN A 143 -24.77 -0.22 -1.61
CA GLN A 143 -23.73 0.61 -2.20
C GLN A 143 -24.07 1.01 -3.64
N ASP A 144 -23.77 2.27 -3.99
CA ASP A 144 -23.94 2.82 -5.33
C ASP A 144 -22.69 3.65 -5.70
N VAL A 145 -21.97 3.23 -6.75
CA VAL A 145 -20.75 3.90 -7.21
C VAL A 145 -21.00 5.37 -7.57
N ALA A 146 -22.22 5.73 -7.97
CA ALA A 146 -22.56 7.12 -8.29
C ALA A 146 -22.50 8.06 -7.07
N THR A 147 -22.48 7.51 -5.85
CA THR A 147 -22.34 8.32 -4.62
C THR A 147 -20.89 8.57 -4.24
N LEU A 148 -19.92 7.92 -4.89
CA LEU A 148 -18.50 8.11 -4.61
C LEU A 148 -17.99 9.40 -5.26
N LYS A 149 -17.24 10.16 -4.47
CA LYS A 149 -16.43 11.29 -4.96
C LYS A 149 -15.07 10.81 -5.47
N ALA A 150 -14.35 11.68 -6.15
CA ALA A 150 -12.96 11.43 -6.54
C ALA A 150 -12.11 11.03 -5.31
N GLY A 151 -11.37 9.94 -5.46
CA GLY A 151 -10.51 9.37 -4.41
C GLY A 151 -11.25 8.53 -3.36
N GLU A 152 -12.58 8.52 -3.34
CA GLU A 152 -13.36 7.61 -2.49
C GLU A 152 -13.49 6.24 -3.14
N ILE A 153 -13.59 5.21 -2.31
CA ILE A 153 -13.79 3.84 -2.77
C ILE A 153 -14.63 3.03 -1.80
N PHE A 154 -15.47 2.15 -2.33
CA PHE A 154 -16.05 1.08 -1.53
C PHE A 154 -15.07 -0.09 -1.42
N GLY A 155 -14.61 -0.35 -0.20
CA GLY A 155 -13.75 -1.48 0.12
C GLY A 155 -14.16 -2.15 1.43
N TYR A 156 -13.42 -3.17 1.84
CA TYR A 156 -13.49 -3.73 3.17
C TYR A 156 -12.35 -3.19 4.05
N PRO A 157 -12.64 -2.77 5.29
CA PRO A 157 -11.62 -2.39 6.23
C PRO A 157 -10.84 -3.63 6.71
N VAL A 158 -9.56 -3.41 6.95
CA VAL A 158 -8.60 -4.36 7.51
C VAL A 158 -7.97 -3.72 8.74
N ASP A 159 -7.85 -4.51 9.80
CA ASP A 159 -7.25 -4.11 11.09
C ASP A 159 -6.46 -5.28 11.73
N ALA A 160 -6.64 -6.51 11.24
CA ALA A 160 -5.83 -7.66 11.63
C ALA A 160 -4.70 -7.94 10.62
N GLY A 161 -4.48 -7.06 9.64
CA GLY A 161 -3.54 -7.29 8.54
C GLY A 161 -3.92 -8.43 7.59
N LEU A 162 -5.18 -8.91 7.61
CA LEU A 162 -5.65 -10.03 6.78
C LEU A 162 -6.74 -9.61 5.80
N GLY A 163 -6.72 -10.22 4.63
CA GLY A 163 -7.84 -10.29 3.71
C GLY A 163 -8.29 -11.73 3.49
N CYS A 164 -9.51 -11.92 3.02
CA CYS A 164 -9.98 -13.25 2.64
C CYS A 164 -10.99 -13.25 1.50
N PHE A 165 -11.18 -14.43 0.92
CA PHE A 165 -12.36 -14.78 0.12
C PHE A 165 -13.08 -15.97 0.73
N MET A 166 -14.41 -15.90 0.84
CA MET A 166 -15.22 -17.00 1.36
C MET A 166 -16.66 -17.00 0.82
N ASP A 167 -17.31 -18.17 0.87
CA ASP A 167 -18.76 -18.31 0.70
C ASP A 167 -19.47 -18.10 2.06
N PRO A 168 -20.73 -17.62 2.09
CA PRO A 168 -21.53 -17.57 3.33
C PRO A 168 -21.58 -18.90 4.13
N ALA A 169 -21.50 -20.06 3.47
CA ALA A 169 -21.41 -21.36 4.14
C ALA A 169 -20.11 -21.49 4.96
N ALA A 170 -19.00 -20.95 4.47
CA ALA A 170 -17.72 -20.94 5.17
C ALA A 170 -17.69 -19.97 6.34
N ARG A 171 -18.33 -18.80 6.21
CA ARG A 171 -18.60 -17.90 7.34
C ARG A 171 -19.37 -18.63 8.45
N ALA A 172 -20.46 -19.31 8.10
CA ALA A 172 -21.25 -20.08 9.07
C ALA A 172 -20.45 -21.23 9.72
N ALA A 173 -19.48 -21.82 9.00
CA ALA A 173 -18.57 -22.83 9.55
C ALA A 173 -17.56 -22.21 10.54
N MET A 174 -17.02 -21.03 10.22
CA MET A 174 -16.16 -20.26 11.11
C MET A 174 -16.88 -19.83 12.39
N GLU A 175 -18.11 -19.32 12.29
CA GLU A 175 -18.94 -18.99 13.45
C GLU A 175 -19.19 -20.22 14.34
N ARG A 176 -19.49 -21.37 13.74
CA ARG A 176 -19.64 -22.64 14.46
C ARG A 176 -18.34 -23.08 15.14
N ARG A 177 -17.18 -22.88 14.50
CA ARG A 177 -15.88 -23.19 15.08
C ARG A 177 -15.56 -22.27 16.26
N ASP A 178 -15.72 -20.96 16.09
CA ASP A 178 -15.49 -19.98 17.15
C ASP A 178 -16.38 -20.27 18.38
N ALA A 179 -17.66 -20.56 18.17
CA ALA A 179 -18.57 -20.94 19.24
C ALA A 179 -18.18 -22.26 19.97
N GLN A 180 -17.40 -23.15 19.33
CA GLN A 180 -16.83 -24.34 19.99
C GLN A 180 -15.59 -23.97 20.81
N GLU A 181 -14.70 -23.14 20.26
CA GLU A 181 -13.47 -22.70 20.92
C GLU A 181 -13.76 -21.84 22.15
N GLN A 182 -14.78 -20.98 22.11
CA GLN A 182 -15.25 -20.19 23.27
C GLN A 182 -15.65 -21.04 24.49
N LYS A 183 -15.88 -22.35 24.31
CA LYS A 183 -16.18 -23.28 25.42
C LYS A 183 -14.93 -23.89 26.03
N ARG A 184 -13.76 -23.80 25.38
CA ARG A 184 -12.48 -24.29 25.90
C ARG A 184 -11.90 -23.31 26.90
N SER A 185 -11.36 -23.83 28.00
CA SER A 185 -10.58 -23.03 28.94
C SER A 185 -9.30 -22.53 28.27
N GLY A 186 -9.02 -21.24 28.40
CA GLY A 186 -7.80 -20.63 27.87
C GLY A 186 -7.91 -20.09 26.44
N TYR A 187 -9.09 -20.13 25.82
CA TYR A 187 -9.34 -19.47 24.54
C TYR A 187 -9.19 -17.94 24.69
N SER A 188 -8.33 -17.35 23.87
CA SER A 188 -8.10 -15.91 23.75
C SER A 188 -8.94 -15.33 22.62
N ASN A 189 -8.67 -15.76 21.38
CA ASN A 189 -9.35 -15.28 20.19
C ASN A 189 -9.09 -16.22 19.00
N TYR A 190 -9.87 -16.06 17.93
CA TYR A 190 -9.82 -16.96 16.77
C TYR A 190 -8.47 -16.91 16.06
N TYR A 191 -7.78 -15.77 16.07
CA TYR A 191 -6.46 -15.67 15.48
C TYR A 191 -5.45 -16.54 16.24
N ASP A 192 -5.19 -16.25 17.50
CA ASP A 192 -4.14 -16.89 18.29
C ASP A 192 -4.36 -18.40 18.45
N ASP A 193 -5.61 -18.81 18.67
CA ASP A 193 -5.94 -20.19 19.04
C ASP A 193 -6.33 -21.11 17.87
N VAL A 194 -6.62 -20.54 16.68
CA VAL A 194 -7.08 -21.32 15.52
C VAL A 194 -6.29 -21.00 14.26
N LEU A 195 -6.16 -19.72 13.90
CA LEU A 195 -5.64 -19.33 12.58
C LEU A 195 -4.12 -19.12 12.57
N ALA A 196 -3.51 -18.72 13.68
CA ALA A 196 -2.10 -18.40 13.76
C ALA A 196 -1.24 -19.63 13.43
N ASP A 197 -1.61 -20.80 13.95
CA ASP A 197 -0.91 -22.06 13.63
C ASP A 197 -0.97 -22.39 12.14
N ASP A 198 -2.13 -22.20 11.51
CA ASP A 198 -2.33 -22.39 10.07
C ASP A 198 -1.49 -21.41 9.21
N LEU A 199 -1.22 -20.20 9.72
CA LEU A 199 -0.48 -19.16 9.01
C LEU A 199 1.05 -19.26 9.20
N LYS A 200 1.52 -19.82 10.33
CA LYS A 200 2.94 -19.89 10.73
C LYS A 200 3.84 -20.54 9.69
N ASP A 201 3.34 -21.53 8.96
CA ASP A 201 4.12 -22.27 7.97
C ASP A 201 4.27 -21.54 6.63
N SER A 202 3.60 -20.39 6.46
CA SER A 202 3.65 -19.60 5.23
C SER A 202 4.51 -18.35 5.41
N ASN A 203 5.57 -18.21 4.60
CA ASN A 203 6.40 -16.98 4.55
C ASN A 203 5.64 -15.71 4.13
N LEU A 204 4.35 -15.82 3.83
CA LEU A 204 3.50 -14.78 3.25
C LEU A 204 2.16 -14.61 3.99
N ASN A 205 1.98 -15.33 5.10
CA ASN A 205 0.76 -15.35 5.91
C ASN A 205 -0.49 -15.58 5.04
N TRP A 206 -0.55 -16.72 4.34
CA TRP A 206 -1.76 -17.18 3.66
C TRP A 206 -2.05 -18.64 3.96
N VAL A 207 -3.33 -19.00 3.90
CA VAL A 207 -3.78 -20.38 4.08
C VAL A 207 -5.15 -20.60 3.44
N MET A 208 -5.40 -21.80 2.93
CA MET A 208 -6.76 -22.25 2.62
C MET A 208 -7.38 -22.82 3.91
N HIS A 209 -7.79 -21.92 4.80
CA HIS A 209 -8.26 -22.26 6.14
C HIS A 209 -9.51 -23.13 6.09
N ARG A 210 -9.54 -24.15 6.93
CA ARG A 210 -10.65 -25.07 7.10
C ARG A 210 -11.19 -24.93 8.53
N PRO A 211 -12.30 -24.20 8.75
CA PRO A 211 -12.78 -23.96 10.10
C PRO A 211 -13.14 -25.25 10.87
N LEU A 212 -13.74 -26.22 10.18
CA LEU A 212 -14.17 -27.49 10.77
C LEU A 212 -13.57 -28.66 9.97
N PRO A 213 -12.96 -29.67 10.62
CA PRO A 213 -12.25 -30.77 9.93
C PRO A 213 -13.09 -31.54 8.90
N ASP A 214 -14.35 -31.80 9.23
CA ASP A 214 -15.29 -32.62 8.43
C ASP A 214 -16.21 -31.79 7.53
N ASP A 215 -16.06 -30.46 7.51
CA ASP A 215 -16.87 -29.56 6.68
C ASP A 215 -16.11 -29.26 5.37
N PRO A 216 -16.75 -29.33 4.19
CA PRO A 216 -16.10 -28.96 2.93
C PRO A 216 -15.79 -27.46 2.81
N ALA A 217 -16.37 -26.60 3.66
CA ALA A 217 -16.15 -25.17 3.62
C ALA A 217 -14.67 -24.77 3.81
N ARG A 218 -14.22 -23.79 3.02
CA ARG A 218 -12.89 -23.18 3.15
C ARG A 218 -12.98 -21.67 3.08
N ILE A 219 -11.96 -21.04 3.66
CA ILE A 219 -11.72 -19.60 3.60
C ILE A 219 -10.32 -19.43 3.04
N ALA A 220 -10.18 -18.74 1.91
CA ALA A 220 -8.87 -18.34 1.42
C ALA A 220 -8.45 -17.11 2.22
N VAL A 221 -7.50 -17.26 3.15
CA VAL A 221 -6.97 -16.19 3.98
C VAL A 221 -5.58 -15.80 3.46
N PHE A 222 -5.28 -14.50 3.41
CA PHE A 222 -4.00 -13.96 2.93
C PHE A 222 -3.66 -12.64 3.60
N SER A 223 -2.38 -12.29 3.64
CA SER A 223 -1.93 -10.97 4.10
C SER A 223 -2.44 -9.84 3.19
N SER A 224 -2.66 -8.67 3.78
CA SER A 224 -3.32 -7.52 3.16
C SER A 224 -2.35 -6.43 2.69
N GLY A 225 -1.37 -6.76 1.85
CA GLY A 225 -0.44 -5.76 1.30
C GLY A 225 0.26 -4.91 2.36
N TRP A 226 -0.16 -3.64 2.51
CA TRP A 226 0.36 -2.70 3.51
C TRP A 226 -0.08 -2.98 4.95
N GLY A 227 -1.03 -3.89 5.17
CA GLY A 227 -1.65 -4.14 6.47
C GLY A 227 -2.97 -3.37 6.57
N ASP A 228 -3.19 -2.67 7.67
CA ASP A 228 -4.44 -2.00 7.97
C ASP A 228 -4.81 -0.94 6.92
N GLY A 229 -6.10 -0.83 6.61
CA GLY A 229 -6.59 0.07 5.57
C GLY A 229 -7.95 -0.34 5.02
N VAL A 230 -8.35 0.23 3.89
CA VAL A 230 -9.58 -0.13 3.18
C VAL A 230 -9.24 -0.55 1.76
N TYR A 231 -9.56 -1.80 1.41
CA TYR A 231 -9.20 -2.38 0.12
C TYR A 231 -10.43 -2.78 -0.68
N ALA A 232 -10.36 -2.57 -1.98
CA ALA A 232 -11.48 -2.78 -2.89
C ALA A 232 -11.29 -4.05 -3.73
N SER A 233 -12.42 -4.69 -4.04
CA SER A 233 -12.48 -5.81 -4.98
C SER A 233 -13.17 -5.40 -6.27
N TYR A 234 -12.78 -6.02 -7.38
CA TYR A 234 -13.20 -5.65 -8.73
C TYR A 234 -13.58 -6.89 -9.53
N TRP A 235 -14.72 -6.84 -10.20
CA TRP A 235 -15.17 -7.85 -11.15
C TRP A 235 -14.55 -7.58 -12.52
N GLY A 236 -13.75 -8.52 -13.02
CA GLY A 236 -13.34 -8.56 -14.42
C GLY A 236 -14.39 -9.28 -15.24
N LEU A 237 -15.06 -8.57 -16.14
CA LEU A 237 -16.20 -9.06 -16.91
C LEU A 237 -15.86 -9.22 -18.39
N ASP A 238 -16.44 -10.22 -19.04
CA ASP A 238 -16.38 -10.34 -20.49
C ASP A 238 -17.32 -9.35 -21.21
N VAL A 239 -17.32 -9.39 -22.55
CA VAL A 239 -18.18 -8.54 -23.39
C VAL A 239 -19.67 -8.77 -23.15
N ALA A 240 -20.07 -9.94 -22.67
CA ALA A 240 -21.45 -10.29 -22.34
C ALA A 240 -21.80 -9.94 -20.87
N GLY A 241 -20.87 -9.39 -20.10
CA GLY A 241 -21.05 -9.04 -18.68
C GLY A 241 -20.95 -10.23 -17.73
N ARG A 242 -20.41 -11.38 -18.18
CA ARG A 242 -20.20 -12.57 -17.36
C ARG A 242 -18.89 -12.42 -16.55
N PRO A 243 -18.85 -12.82 -15.26
CA PRO A 243 -17.65 -12.79 -14.45
C PRO A 243 -16.57 -13.74 -14.96
N LEU A 244 -15.37 -13.22 -15.22
CA LEU A 244 -14.18 -14.02 -15.49
C LEU A 244 -13.31 -14.17 -14.25
N ARG A 245 -13.19 -13.10 -13.45
CA ARG A 245 -12.39 -13.06 -12.22
C ARG A 245 -12.87 -11.97 -11.26
N LEU A 246 -12.59 -12.14 -9.98
CA LEU A 246 -12.72 -11.14 -8.93
C LEU A 246 -11.33 -10.87 -8.37
N VAL A 247 -10.94 -9.61 -8.26
CA VAL A 247 -9.59 -9.23 -7.81
C VAL A 247 -9.68 -8.20 -6.71
N THR A 248 -9.08 -8.47 -5.55
CA THR A 248 -8.79 -7.43 -4.55
C THR A 248 -7.43 -6.81 -4.85
N ASP A 249 -7.38 -5.48 -4.89
CA ASP A 249 -6.12 -4.73 -5.02
C ASP A 249 -5.74 -4.09 -3.69
N PHE A 250 -4.50 -4.35 -3.26
CA PHE A 250 -3.92 -3.82 -2.03
C PHE A 250 -3.11 -2.53 -2.21
N GLY A 251 -3.09 -1.95 -3.42
CA GLY A 251 -2.43 -0.67 -3.70
C GLY A 251 -0.90 -0.76 -3.65
N ILE A 252 -0.35 -1.93 -3.99
CA ILE A 252 1.11 -2.16 -4.03
C ILE A 252 1.67 -1.93 -5.43
N ILE A 253 0.90 -2.31 -6.46
CA ILE A 253 1.27 -2.16 -7.86
C ILE A 253 0.81 -0.79 -8.33
N GLU A 254 1.62 -0.13 -9.16
CA GLU A 254 1.27 1.15 -9.77
C GLU A 254 1.39 1.04 -11.29
N ASN A 255 0.32 1.40 -12.01
CA ASN A 255 0.27 1.31 -13.48
C ASN A 255 0.65 -0.08 -14.03
N GLY A 256 0.30 -1.13 -13.30
CA GLY A 256 0.65 -2.51 -13.64
C GLY A 256 2.12 -2.89 -13.39
N ASP A 257 2.91 -2.06 -12.70
CA ASP A 257 4.28 -2.36 -12.30
C ASP A 257 4.37 -2.63 -10.79
N GLY A 258 4.94 -3.77 -10.41
CA GLY A 258 5.14 -4.16 -9.01
C GLY A 258 6.54 -3.82 -8.48
N ARG A 259 7.43 -3.27 -9.30
CA ARG A 259 8.71 -2.76 -8.81
C ARG A 259 8.46 -1.50 -7.99
N ASP A 260 9.31 -1.29 -7.00
CA ASP A 260 9.27 -0.05 -6.22
C ASP A 260 9.49 1.15 -7.18
N PRO A 261 8.55 2.11 -7.27
CA PRO A 261 8.69 3.28 -8.14
C PRO A 261 10.01 4.02 -7.93
N ARG A 262 10.54 3.99 -6.70
CA ARG A 262 11.83 4.56 -6.34
C ARG A 262 12.96 3.86 -7.10
N HIS A 263 12.98 2.53 -7.08
CA HIS A 263 13.98 1.75 -7.80
C HIS A 263 13.85 1.91 -9.32
N ILE A 264 12.62 1.99 -9.86
CA ILE A 264 12.40 2.26 -11.29
C ILE A 264 13.03 3.59 -11.67
N ALA A 265 12.74 4.64 -10.91
CA ALA A 265 13.20 5.98 -11.21
C ALA A 265 14.70 6.17 -10.97
N VAL A 266 15.27 5.54 -9.93
CA VAL A 266 16.73 5.46 -9.74
C VAL A 266 17.38 4.77 -10.93
N ALA A 267 16.87 3.61 -11.34
CA ALA A 267 17.41 2.89 -12.50
C ALA A 267 17.32 3.71 -13.80
N ALA A 268 16.20 4.42 -14.02
CA ALA A 268 16.04 5.30 -15.16
C ALA A 268 17.03 6.48 -15.11
N ALA A 269 17.22 7.09 -13.95
CA ALA A 269 18.17 8.19 -13.76
C ALA A 269 19.62 7.74 -13.98
N LEU A 270 19.98 6.55 -13.49
CA LEU A 270 21.30 5.95 -13.70
C LEU A 270 21.53 5.54 -15.17
N ALA A 271 20.51 5.04 -15.86
CA ALA A 271 20.58 4.69 -17.27
C ALA A 271 20.75 5.92 -18.18
N ALA A 272 20.30 7.09 -17.74
CA ALA A 272 20.48 8.35 -18.46
C ALA A 272 21.90 8.93 -18.35
N LEU A 273 22.74 8.42 -17.44
CA LEU A 273 24.12 8.90 -17.28
C LEU A 273 25.03 8.41 -18.42
N SER A 274 25.78 9.32 -19.00
CA SER A 274 26.91 8.96 -19.87
C SER A 274 28.00 8.21 -19.08
N PRO A 275 28.88 7.43 -19.76
CA PRO A 275 30.00 6.77 -19.10
C PRO A 275 30.93 7.73 -18.34
N GLU A 276 31.05 8.97 -18.78
CA GLU A 276 31.84 9.99 -18.08
C GLU A 276 31.15 10.46 -16.80
N GLN A 277 29.87 10.81 -16.87
CA GLN A 277 29.08 11.21 -15.70
C GLN A 277 29.02 10.10 -14.64
N ARG A 278 28.96 8.83 -15.07
CA ARG A 278 29.01 7.69 -14.15
C ARG A 278 30.33 7.65 -13.37
N ARG A 279 31.47 7.78 -14.05
CA ARG A 279 32.80 7.84 -13.39
C ARG A 279 32.92 9.03 -12.44
N ASP A 280 32.37 10.18 -12.82
CA ASP A 280 32.38 11.36 -11.95
C ASP A 280 31.50 11.18 -10.72
N SER A 281 30.32 10.58 -10.88
CA SER A 281 29.42 10.24 -9.77
C SER A 281 30.08 9.25 -8.82
N GLU A 282 30.66 8.16 -9.34
CA GLU A 282 31.42 7.17 -8.55
C GLU A 282 32.57 7.83 -7.78
N ARG A 283 33.38 8.65 -8.46
CA ARG A 283 34.50 9.37 -7.84
C ARG A 283 34.02 10.35 -6.77
N GLY A 284 32.96 11.10 -7.06
CA GLY A 284 32.36 12.04 -6.11
C GLY A 284 31.82 11.32 -4.87
N TYR A 285 31.13 10.19 -5.05
CA TYR A 285 30.58 9.44 -3.92
C TYR A 285 31.69 8.81 -3.06
N ALA A 286 32.75 8.29 -3.69
CA ALA A 286 33.94 7.83 -2.97
C ALA A 286 34.57 8.96 -2.14
N ALA A 287 34.70 10.17 -2.71
CA ALA A 287 35.20 11.34 -1.99
C ALA A 287 34.27 11.76 -0.83
N LEU A 288 32.95 11.74 -1.04
CA LEU A 288 31.97 12.04 0.01
C LEU A 288 32.09 11.06 1.19
N LYS A 289 32.18 9.76 0.92
CA LYS A 289 32.40 8.73 1.96
C LYS A 289 33.71 8.96 2.72
N ALA A 290 34.77 9.32 2.01
CA ALA A 290 36.10 9.56 2.56
C ALA A 290 36.26 10.93 3.25
N ASP A 291 35.23 11.76 3.30
CA ASP A 291 35.28 13.14 3.82
C ASP A 291 36.24 14.07 3.05
N ASP A 292 36.52 13.75 1.79
CA ASP A 292 37.37 14.54 0.91
C ASP A 292 36.56 15.69 0.28
N LEU A 293 36.35 16.74 1.09
CA LEU A 293 35.63 17.94 0.68
C LEU A 293 36.28 18.65 -0.52
N ALA A 294 37.61 18.53 -0.68
CA ALA A 294 38.33 19.16 -1.77
C ALA A 294 37.94 18.52 -3.11
N THR A 295 37.92 17.19 -3.19
CA THR A 295 37.48 16.48 -4.40
C THR A 295 35.99 16.71 -4.68
N VAL A 296 35.12 16.65 -3.66
CA VAL A 296 33.69 16.93 -3.82
C VAL A 296 33.47 18.35 -4.36
N SER A 297 34.15 19.34 -3.77
CA SER A 297 34.05 20.74 -4.20
C SER A 297 34.55 20.94 -5.62
N ALA A 298 35.69 20.33 -5.99
CA ALA A 298 36.24 20.45 -7.34
C ALA A 298 35.30 19.88 -8.41
N LEU A 299 34.62 18.76 -8.13
CA LEU A 299 33.64 18.17 -9.05
C LEU A 299 32.38 19.04 -9.17
N LEU A 300 31.89 19.61 -8.07
CA LEU A 300 30.74 20.53 -8.08
C LEU A 300 31.08 21.83 -8.83
N ASP A 301 32.23 22.44 -8.56
CA ASP A 301 32.65 23.69 -9.19
C ASP A 301 32.88 23.55 -10.69
N ALA A 302 33.31 22.36 -11.13
CA ALA A 302 33.45 22.04 -12.55
C ALA A 302 32.12 21.61 -13.21
N GLY A 303 31.00 21.55 -12.46
CA GLY A 303 29.70 21.08 -12.95
C GLY A 303 29.70 19.60 -13.37
N ARG A 304 30.69 18.82 -12.92
CA ARG A 304 30.86 17.39 -13.24
C ARG A 304 29.88 16.53 -12.44
N ILE A 305 29.53 17.01 -11.25
CA ILE A 305 28.40 16.54 -10.45
C ILE A 305 27.57 17.75 -10.03
N VAL A 306 26.30 17.52 -9.74
CA VAL A 306 25.36 18.47 -9.14
C VAL A 306 24.69 17.82 -7.93
N PRO A 307 23.99 18.57 -7.06
CA PRO A 307 23.45 18.00 -5.83
C PRO A 307 22.55 16.77 -6.03
N GLU A 308 21.79 16.75 -7.11
CA GLU A 308 20.89 15.64 -7.46
C GLU A 308 21.49 14.64 -8.46
N THR A 309 22.81 14.63 -8.68
CA THR A 309 23.45 13.59 -9.50
C THR A 309 23.19 12.21 -8.88
N PRO A 310 22.62 11.25 -9.63
CA PRO A 310 22.36 9.90 -9.14
C PRO A 310 23.65 9.12 -8.86
N ILE A 311 23.63 8.30 -7.81
CA ILE A 311 24.76 7.47 -7.35
C ILE A 311 24.36 5.99 -7.43
N GLU A 312 25.05 5.22 -8.26
CA GLU A 312 24.73 3.80 -8.52
C GLU A 312 24.89 2.94 -7.25
N GLU A 313 25.99 3.11 -6.52
CA GLU A 313 26.29 2.32 -5.31
C GLU A 313 25.29 2.57 -4.16
N ALA A 314 24.73 3.78 -4.09
CA ALA A 314 23.88 4.20 -2.97
C ALA A 314 22.38 4.22 -3.30
N GLU A 315 22.02 4.10 -4.58
CA GLU A 315 20.65 4.30 -5.08
C GLU A 315 20.02 5.64 -4.60
N GLY A 316 20.87 6.67 -4.48
CA GLY A 316 20.52 8.00 -3.96
C GLY A 316 21.15 9.14 -4.75
N THR A 317 21.18 10.34 -4.17
CA THR A 317 21.86 11.53 -4.72
C THR A 317 22.91 12.07 -3.74
N PHE A 318 23.74 13.01 -4.18
CA PHE A 318 24.76 13.61 -3.30
C PHE A 318 24.14 14.33 -2.10
N THR A 319 23.04 15.07 -2.29
CA THR A 319 22.31 15.71 -1.18
C THR A 319 21.79 14.68 -0.19
N PHE A 320 21.15 13.62 -0.70
CA PHE A 320 20.61 12.54 0.12
C PHE A 320 21.70 11.84 0.94
N GLU A 321 22.81 11.50 0.29
CA GLU A 321 23.92 10.79 0.92
C GLU A 321 24.72 11.65 1.88
N ALA A 322 24.88 12.96 1.63
CA ALA A 322 25.54 13.86 2.57
C ALA A 322 24.78 13.91 3.92
N ILE A 323 23.44 13.86 3.89
CA ILE A 323 22.62 13.77 5.10
C ILE A 323 22.76 12.38 5.74
N ARG A 324 22.58 11.31 4.96
CA ARG A 324 22.64 9.92 5.44
C ARG A 324 23.99 9.55 6.06
N LEU A 325 25.08 10.11 5.54
CA LEU A 325 26.45 9.89 6.01
C LEU A 325 26.93 10.93 7.04
N ASP A 326 26.08 11.88 7.43
CA ASP A 326 26.38 12.96 8.39
C ASP A 326 27.59 13.82 7.99
N LYS A 327 27.53 14.40 6.79
CA LYS A 327 28.59 15.20 6.14
C LYS A 327 28.22 16.69 6.07
N PRO A 328 28.33 17.46 7.17
CA PRO A 328 27.82 18.83 7.25
C PRO A 328 28.48 19.79 6.25
N GLU A 329 29.80 19.74 6.07
CA GLU A 329 30.53 20.64 5.18
C GLU A 329 30.23 20.33 3.71
N ALA A 330 30.11 19.05 3.36
CA ALA A 330 29.69 18.64 2.03
C ALA A 330 28.24 19.06 1.74
N LEU A 331 27.34 18.90 2.70
CA LEU A 331 25.95 19.35 2.58
C LEU A 331 25.88 20.86 2.38
N GLU A 332 26.63 21.65 3.15
CA GLU A 332 26.68 23.10 2.98
C GLU A 332 27.13 23.46 1.56
N ARG A 333 28.13 22.76 1.02
CA ARG A 333 28.62 22.96 -0.35
C ARG A 333 27.55 22.64 -1.39
N LEU A 334 26.83 21.54 -1.22
CA LEU A 334 25.72 21.12 -2.09
C LEU A 334 24.57 22.14 -2.08
N VAL A 335 24.21 22.67 -0.90
CA VAL A 335 23.20 23.73 -0.76
C VAL A 335 23.61 25.00 -1.51
N ARG A 336 24.87 25.42 -1.40
CA ARG A 336 25.39 26.59 -2.15
C ARG A 336 25.37 26.36 -3.68
N HIS A 337 25.44 25.11 -4.11
CA HIS A 337 25.33 24.69 -5.52
C HIS A 337 23.88 24.38 -5.95
N GLY A 338 22.89 24.87 -5.19
CA GLY A 338 21.50 24.88 -5.59
C GLY A 338 20.74 23.59 -5.27
N ALA A 339 21.12 22.86 -4.21
CA ALA A 339 20.32 21.72 -3.75
C ALA A 339 18.86 22.16 -3.48
N PRO A 340 17.85 21.48 -4.06
CA PRO A 340 16.45 21.77 -3.80
C PRO A 340 16.03 21.25 -2.42
N THR A 341 15.11 21.92 -1.75
CA THR A 341 14.57 21.44 -0.47
C THR A 341 13.68 20.20 -0.64
N LEU A 342 12.97 20.12 -1.77
CA LEU A 342 12.18 18.96 -2.17
C LEU A 342 13.09 17.87 -2.72
N MET A 343 12.93 16.64 -2.23
CA MET A 343 13.67 15.50 -2.76
C MET A 343 13.12 15.13 -4.14
N PRO A 344 13.96 14.56 -5.03
CA PRO A 344 13.48 13.92 -6.25
C PRO A 344 12.36 12.94 -5.92
N PRO A 345 11.29 12.82 -6.76
CA PRO A 345 10.12 11.98 -6.45
C PRO A 345 10.46 10.55 -6.00
N TYR A 346 11.55 9.99 -6.52
CA TYR A 346 12.01 8.64 -6.21
C TYR A 346 12.75 8.49 -4.87
N LEU A 347 13.05 9.59 -4.18
CA LEU A 347 13.57 9.58 -2.81
C LEU A 347 12.54 10.04 -1.78
N GLN A 348 11.33 10.43 -2.23
CA GLN A 348 10.25 10.80 -1.34
C GLN A 348 9.69 9.54 -0.67
N ILE A 349 9.65 9.53 0.67
CA ILE A 349 9.19 8.39 1.47
C ILE A 349 7.89 8.78 2.18
N GLY A 350 6.77 8.27 1.67
CA GLY A 350 5.44 8.62 2.16
C GLY A 350 5.15 10.12 2.10
N ASP A 351 4.13 10.56 2.85
CA ASP A 351 3.73 11.96 2.87
C ASP A 351 4.61 12.84 3.75
N GLU A 352 5.28 12.25 4.74
CA GLU A 352 5.98 13.00 5.78
C GLU A 352 7.45 13.31 5.44
N ARG A 353 8.10 12.48 4.61
CA ARG A 353 9.50 12.64 4.20
C ARG A 353 9.62 12.95 2.72
N LYS A 354 9.03 14.07 2.29
CA LYS A 354 9.16 14.59 0.92
C LYS A 354 10.33 15.57 0.74
N THR A 355 10.80 16.15 1.84
CA THR A 355 11.89 17.16 1.82
C THR A 355 13.14 16.63 2.51
N TYR A 356 14.31 17.11 2.08
CA TYR A 356 15.58 16.76 2.72
C TYR A 356 15.63 17.16 4.21
N PRO A 357 15.11 18.33 4.63
CA PRO A 357 15.00 18.66 6.05
C PRO A 357 14.09 17.73 6.86
N ALA A 358 12.96 17.28 6.31
CA ALA A 358 12.09 16.31 6.98
C ALA A 358 12.80 14.95 7.12
N TYR A 359 13.44 14.49 6.04
CA TYR A 359 14.25 13.28 6.05
C TYR A 359 15.36 13.33 7.11
N ALA A 360 16.12 14.42 7.20
CA ALA A 360 17.22 14.56 8.16
C ALA A 360 16.78 14.43 9.63
N ARG A 361 15.53 14.80 9.95
CA ARG A 361 14.97 14.73 11.31
C ARG A 361 14.42 13.35 11.68
N ASP A 362 14.02 12.58 10.67
CA ASP A 362 13.33 11.29 10.86
C ASP A 362 14.28 10.08 10.74
N LEU A 363 15.58 10.33 10.61
CA LEU A 363 16.59 9.28 10.65
C LEU A 363 16.70 8.68 12.06
N THR A 364 16.71 7.35 12.15
CA THR A 364 16.83 6.60 13.42
C THR A 364 18.09 6.98 14.20
N ALA A 365 19.20 7.25 13.50
CA ALA A 365 20.42 7.77 14.10
C ALA A 365 20.45 9.30 13.96
N PRO A 366 20.46 10.08 15.06
CA PRO A 366 20.43 11.53 15.00
C PRO A 366 21.65 12.07 14.25
N ARG A 367 21.46 13.15 13.49
CA ARG A 367 22.53 13.86 12.77
C ARG A 367 23.29 14.79 13.71
N SER A 368 24.53 15.10 13.37
CA SER A 368 25.37 16.04 14.11
C SER A 368 24.67 17.40 14.27
N PRO A 369 24.89 18.12 15.40
CA PRO A 369 24.40 19.49 15.57
C PRO A 369 24.80 20.42 14.42
N GLN A 370 25.98 20.21 13.86
CA GLN A 370 26.51 20.93 12.71
C GLN A 370 25.63 20.70 11.47
N LEU A 371 25.30 19.44 11.15
CA LEU A 371 24.45 19.14 10.00
C LEU A 371 23.03 19.71 10.19
N LEU A 372 22.48 19.59 11.40
CA LEU A 372 21.17 20.16 11.71
C LEU A 372 21.17 21.70 11.60
N ALA A 373 22.28 22.36 11.92
CA ALA A 373 22.43 23.80 11.72
C ALA A 373 22.44 24.17 10.22
N VAL A 374 23.09 23.38 9.37
CA VAL A 374 23.05 23.55 7.90
C VAL A 374 21.62 23.38 7.38
N ILE A 375 20.91 22.33 7.81
CA ILE A 375 19.50 22.09 7.45
C ILE A 375 18.61 23.28 7.87
N ALA A 376 18.74 23.75 9.10
CA ALA A 376 17.94 24.88 9.61
C ALA A 376 18.28 26.21 8.91
N ALA A 377 19.50 26.38 8.41
CA ALA A 377 19.86 27.52 7.58
C ALA A 377 19.26 27.41 6.17
N TRP A 378 19.33 26.21 5.58
CA TRP A 378 18.79 25.92 4.25
C TRP A 378 17.27 26.11 4.17
N GLU A 379 16.52 25.69 5.18
CA GLU A 379 15.07 25.93 5.24
C GLU A 379 14.71 27.41 5.28
N ARG A 380 15.55 28.25 5.91
CA ARG A 380 15.33 29.70 5.97
C ARG A 380 15.61 30.40 4.65
N THR A 381 16.50 29.84 3.82
CA THR A 381 16.88 30.43 2.53
C THR A 381 16.07 29.88 1.35
N GLY A 382 15.45 28.70 1.49
CA GLY A 382 14.73 27.99 0.44
C GLY A 382 13.23 28.26 0.31
N SER A 383 12.67 29.33 0.90
CA SER A 383 11.23 29.60 0.85
C SER A 383 10.89 30.84 0.00
N PRO A 384 10.41 30.65 -1.24
CA PRO A 384 9.22 31.31 -1.72
C PRO A 384 8.05 30.34 -1.51
N ASP A 385 7.10 30.73 -0.66
CA ASP A 385 5.85 30.02 -0.35
C ASP A 385 5.94 28.76 0.53
N THR A 386 5.66 28.98 1.82
CA THR A 386 4.99 27.98 2.67
C THR A 386 3.78 28.68 3.30
N PRO A 387 2.56 28.11 3.21
CA PRO A 387 1.37 28.73 3.79
C PRO A 387 1.56 28.90 5.30
N SER A 388 1.27 30.11 5.77
CA SER A 388 1.32 30.51 7.18
C SER A 388 0.71 29.42 8.07
N ARG A 389 1.54 28.81 8.93
CA ARG A 389 1.05 28.18 10.16
C ARG A 389 0.29 29.26 10.91
N GLY A 390 -1.00 29.03 11.08
CA GLY A 390 -1.93 29.92 11.75
C GLY A 390 -1.30 30.49 13.01
N GLN A 391 -1.19 31.82 13.03
CA GLN A 391 -0.97 32.56 14.25
C GLN A 391 -2.13 32.24 15.18
N THR A 392 -1.85 31.48 16.25
CA THR A 392 -2.66 31.55 17.46
C THR A 392 -2.48 32.94 18.05
N GLN A 393 -3.50 33.77 17.90
CA GLN A 393 -3.76 34.89 18.79
C GLN A 393 -5.06 34.59 19.57
N PRO A 394 -5.18 35.09 20.81
CA PRO A 394 -6.00 34.53 21.88
C PRO A 394 -7.51 34.48 21.60
#